data_AF-A0A3B0A3K4-F1
#
_entry.id   AF-A0A3B0A3K4-F1
#
_cell.length_a   1.000
_cell.length_b   1.000
_cell.length_c   1.000
_cell.angle_alpha   90.00
_cell.angle_beta   90.00
_cell.angle_gamma   90.00
#
_symmetry.space_group_name_H-M   'P 1'
#
loop_
_entity.id
_entity.type
_entity.pdbx_description
1 polymer ?
#
loop_
_entity_poly.entity_id
_entity_poly.type
_entity_poly.pdbx_seq_one_letter_code
_entity_poly.pdbx_strand_id
1 'polypeptide(L)'
;GRQVWAAVVARDGRQLSATALQRAAFDEAESLRTHEPRLRQVLRDIAEAETIDALARLLGPTAARRLSTAPAWPALHAQLLRLADAGIDTDRLLRRTYHAPGATPANDPAAVLHARNRRALDPDEGGSPTPFVRRPDAPRPATAATYETAPAAGSDILTALGLRLPSAGSPDSPDSDDDRRVYARALARQLAERATALAEQARHAEWATAYGPDHERVAAAAAYRDLADYRGADATGPAPPPEHSHHRALWRAAQLPADDAALLSGATTWLGARPAPEHRLRPLWDEAARAIATYRRLWNHGAEHDALGPSPAEPVQAADHATARRAVARWRRATAGSHRPEPVTAHAHAAADRRLAAQRAAARAAQEAQDLTNRAAVAAAAASPRAAELAQRAAQARLHAEEAAGEREAARRRLERSAPDLLPSRTDA
;
A
#
# COMPACT_ATOMS: atom_id res chain seq x y z
N GLY A 1 -30.70 -28.76 -3.48
CA GLY A 1 -30.67 -29.50 -2.21
C GLY A 1 -29.62 -28.98 -1.22
N ARG A 2 -28.32 -29.10 -1.52
CA ARG A 2 -27.22 -28.76 -0.59
C ARG A 2 -26.96 -27.25 -0.40
N GLN A 3 -27.25 -26.40 -1.39
CA GLN A 3 -27.07 -24.94 -1.29
C GLN A 3 -28.15 -24.24 -0.44
N VAL A 4 -29.36 -24.80 -0.38
CA VAL A 4 -30.45 -24.26 0.44
C VAL A 4 -30.18 -24.47 1.94
N TRP A 5 -29.50 -25.56 2.30
CA TRP A 5 -29.14 -25.84 3.68
C TRP A 5 -28.08 -24.88 4.25
N ALA A 6 -27.11 -24.44 3.44
CA ALA A 6 -26.11 -23.45 3.88
C ALA A 6 -26.73 -22.06 4.05
N ALA A 7 -27.67 -21.67 3.19
CA ALA A 7 -28.37 -20.39 3.27
C ALA A 7 -29.37 -20.33 4.44
N VAL A 8 -29.98 -21.46 4.83
CA VAL A 8 -30.89 -21.54 6.00
C VAL A 8 -30.11 -21.48 7.31
N VAL A 9 -28.93 -22.09 7.40
CA VAL A 9 -28.11 -22.07 8.63
C VAL A 9 -27.54 -20.67 8.93
N ALA A 10 -27.26 -19.85 7.92
CA ALA A 10 -26.74 -18.49 8.11
C ALA A 10 -27.79 -17.49 8.63
N ARG A 11 -29.09 -17.78 8.50
CA ARG A 11 -30.18 -16.85 8.87
C ARG A 11 -30.63 -16.94 10.34
N ASP A 12 -30.23 -17.99 11.06
CA ASP A 12 -30.80 -18.34 12.38
C ASP A 12 -29.86 -18.13 13.60
N GLY A 13 -28.74 -17.42 13.46
CA GLY A 13 -27.89 -17.07 14.62
C GLY A 13 -27.33 -18.27 15.40
N ARG A 14 -27.39 -19.49 14.85
CA ARG A 14 -26.85 -20.70 15.46
C ARG A 14 -25.37 -20.85 15.13
N GLN A 15 -24.60 -21.17 16.17
CA GLN A 15 -23.18 -21.52 16.07
C GLN A 15 -22.95 -22.50 14.93
N LEU A 16 -21.96 -22.19 14.08
CA LEU A 16 -21.52 -23.07 13.00
C LEU A 16 -21.19 -24.46 13.57
N SER A 17 -21.61 -25.52 12.88
CA SER A 17 -21.28 -26.88 13.30
C SER A 17 -19.76 -27.07 13.35
N ALA A 18 -19.26 -27.95 14.23
CA ALA A 18 -17.83 -28.21 14.37
C ALA A 18 -17.15 -28.56 13.02
N THR A 19 -17.86 -29.28 12.15
CA THR A 19 -17.39 -29.60 10.79
C THR A 19 -17.35 -28.37 9.87
N ALA A 20 -18.30 -27.44 9.99
CA ALA A 20 -18.29 -26.20 9.23
C ALA A 20 -17.16 -25.26 9.69
N LEU A 21 -16.91 -25.19 11.01
CA LEU A 21 -15.76 -24.48 11.58
C LEU A 21 -14.43 -25.10 11.13
N GLN A 22 -14.33 -26.43 11.13
CA GLN A 22 -13.13 -27.14 10.68
C GLN A 22 -12.85 -26.92 9.19
N ARG A 23 -13.89 -26.89 8.34
CA ARG A 23 -13.75 -26.54 6.92
C ARG A 23 -13.34 -25.09 6.71
N ALA A 24 -13.98 -24.15 7.41
CA ALA A 24 -13.60 -22.74 7.34
C ALA A 24 -12.15 -22.51 7.79
N ALA A 25 -11.72 -23.20 8.86
CA ALA A 25 -10.34 -23.15 9.33
C ALA A 25 -9.35 -23.77 8.32
N PHE A 26 -9.76 -24.82 7.62
CA PHE A 26 -8.95 -25.43 6.56
C PHE A 26 -8.87 -24.52 5.32
N ASP A 27 -9.98 -23.96 4.87
CA ASP A 27 -10.05 -22.99 3.77
C ASP A 27 -9.23 -21.73 4.09
N GLU A 28 -9.24 -21.29 5.35
CA GLU A 28 -8.40 -20.21 5.85
C GLU A 28 -6.93 -20.60 5.85
N ALA A 29 -6.58 -21.79 6.34
CA ALA A 29 -5.20 -22.28 6.32
C ALA A 29 -4.64 -22.42 4.90
N GLU A 30 -5.49 -22.75 3.92
CA GLU A 30 -5.15 -22.88 2.49
C GLU A 30 -5.21 -21.56 1.70
N SER A 31 -5.65 -20.47 2.32
CA SER A 31 -5.86 -19.19 1.62
C SER A 31 -4.55 -18.53 1.17
N LEU A 32 -4.62 -17.72 0.11
CA LEU A 32 -3.51 -16.91 -0.37
C LEU A 32 -3.04 -15.92 0.70
N ARG A 33 -3.98 -15.36 1.48
CA ARG A 33 -3.68 -14.45 2.62
C ARG A 33 -2.81 -15.10 3.70
N THR A 34 -2.76 -16.44 3.77
CA THR A 34 -1.89 -17.15 4.71
C THR A 34 -0.53 -17.47 4.09
N HIS A 35 -0.50 -17.86 2.82
CA HIS A 35 0.73 -18.29 2.14
C HIS A 35 1.59 -17.12 1.64
N GLU A 36 0.97 -16.03 1.16
CA GLU A 36 1.70 -14.87 0.62
C GLU A 36 2.61 -14.20 1.66
N PRO A 37 2.14 -13.86 2.88
CA PRO A 37 3.02 -13.20 3.85
C PRO A 37 4.13 -14.13 4.33
N ARG A 38 3.86 -15.44 4.43
CA ARG A 38 4.85 -16.46 4.82
C ARG A 38 5.93 -16.59 3.76
N LEU A 39 5.55 -16.71 2.49
CA LEU A 39 6.52 -16.77 1.39
C LEU A 39 7.37 -15.51 1.36
N ARG A 40 6.75 -14.32 1.47
CA ARG A 40 7.48 -13.05 1.49
C ARG A 40 8.48 -12.98 2.64
N GLN A 41 8.10 -13.44 3.83
CA GLN A 41 9.01 -13.49 4.97
C GLN A 41 10.20 -14.43 4.71
N VAL A 42 9.95 -15.65 4.24
CA VAL A 42 11.04 -16.61 3.93
C VAL A 42 11.98 -16.05 2.87
N LEU A 43 11.43 -15.41 1.83
CA LEU A 43 12.23 -14.77 0.79
C LEU A 43 13.09 -13.63 1.34
N ARG A 44 12.57 -12.82 2.27
CA ARG A 44 13.36 -11.79 2.98
C ARG A 44 14.48 -12.41 3.80
N ASP A 45 14.22 -13.51 4.50
CA ASP A 45 15.23 -14.19 5.31
C ASP A 45 16.36 -14.79 4.45
N ILE A 46 16.04 -15.29 3.25
CA ILE A 46 17.03 -15.76 2.27
C ILE A 46 17.83 -14.57 1.72
N ALA A 47 17.17 -13.48 1.33
CA ALA A 47 17.85 -12.28 0.84
C ALA A 47 18.79 -11.65 1.88
N GLU A 48 18.39 -11.65 3.15
CA GLU A 48 19.20 -11.21 4.28
C GLU A 48 20.47 -12.06 4.41
N ALA A 49 20.33 -13.39 4.39
CA ALA A 49 21.48 -14.31 4.44
C ALA A 49 22.43 -14.10 3.26
N GLU A 50 21.90 -14.01 2.03
CA GLU A 50 22.71 -13.75 0.83
C GLU A 50 23.42 -12.40 0.87
N THR A 51 22.78 -11.38 1.43
CA THR A 51 23.38 -10.05 1.63
C THR A 51 24.56 -10.13 2.61
N ILE A 52 24.41 -10.86 3.72
CA ILE A 52 25.48 -11.09 4.70
C ILE A 52 26.65 -11.86 4.05
N ASP A 53 26.36 -12.89 3.26
CA ASP A 53 27.39 -13.64 2.54
C ASP A 53 28.10 -12.79 1.48
N ALA A 54 27.35 -11.94 0.78
CA ALA A 54 27.92 -10.99 -0.16
C ALA A 54 28.83 -9.97 0.54
N LEU A 55 28.44 -9.48 1.72
CA LEU A 55 29.30 -8.64 2.55
C LEU A 55 30.55 -9.38 3.00
N ALA A 56 30.43 -10.67 3.36
CA ALA A 56 31.58 -11.49 3.78
C ALA A 56 32.57 -11.66 2.63
N ARG A 57 32.09 -11.89 1.40
CA ARG A 57 32.92 -11.94 0.18
C ARG A 57 33.55 -10.58 -0.16
N LEU A 58 32.83 -9.48 0.05
CA LEU A 58 33.26 -8.13 -0.36
C LEU A 58 34.25 -7.50 0.63
N LEU A 59 33.97 -7.59 1.94
CA LEU A 59 34.67 -6.87 3.01
C LEU A 59 35.41 -7.81 3.98
N GLY A 60 35.20 -9.12 3.85
CA GLY A 60 35.72 -10.15 4.75
C GLY A 60 34.70 -10.60 5.81
N PRO A 61 34.81 -11.85 6.30
CA PRO A 61 33.82 -12.46 7.20
C PRO A 61 33.71 -11.72 8.55
N THR A 62 34.82 -11.21 9.07
CA THR A 62 34.84 -10.42 10.31
C THR A 62 34.06 -9.11 10.16
N ALA A 63 34.23 -8.42 9.02
CA ALA A 63 33.52 -7.18 8.74
C ALA A 63 32.01 -7.42 8.61
N ALA A 64 31.63 -8.44 7.84
CA ALA A 64 30.22 -8.83 7.66
C ALA A 64 29.54 -9.17 8.99
N ARG A 65 30.20 -9.96 9.87
CA ARG A 65 29.67 -10.26 11.20
C ARG A 65 29.52 -9.02 12.06
N ARG A 66 30.52 -8.12 12.07
CA ARG A 66 30.45 -6.86 12.84
C ARG A 66 29.35 -5.93 12.34
N LEU A 67 29.10 -5.89 11.03
CA LEU A 67 28.05 -5.05 10.45
C LEU A 67 26.67 -5.63 10.71
N SER A 68 26.45 -6.92 10.45
CA SER A 68 25.15 -7.60 10.62
C SER A 68 24.67 -7.69 12.06
N THR A 69 25.59 -7.68 13.03
CA THR A 69 25.26 -7.67 14.47
C THR A 69 25.18 -6.27 15.08
N ALA A 70 25.46 -5.23 14.30
CA ALA A 70 25.43 -3.86 14.81
C ALA A 70 23.99 -3.33 14.95
N PRO A 71 23.69 -2.46 15.95
CA PRO A 71 22.35 -1.93 16.17
C PRO A 71 21.75 -1.20 14.96
N ALA A 72 22.57 -0.45 14.20
CA ALA A 72 22.12 0.25 13.01
C ALA A 72 22.10 -0.60 11.73
N TRP A 73 22.33 -1.92 11.81
CA TRP A 73 22.26 -2.83 10.66
C TRP A 73 20.96 -2.71 9.86
N PRO A 74 19.75 -2.71 10.48
CA PRO A 74 18.51 -2.60 9.72
C PRO A 74 18.42 -1.30 8.90
N ALA A 75 18.96 -0.19 9.43
CA ALA A 75 18.98 1.09 8.73
C ALA A 75 19.98 1.09 7.56
N LEU A 76 21.16 0.50 7.75
CA LEU A 76 22.15 0.31 6.68
C LEU A 76 21.60 -0.61 5.59
N HIS A 77 21.05 -1.77 5.94
CA HIS A 77 20.49 -2.70 4.97
C HIS A 77 19.34 -2.06 4.16
N ALA A 78 18.40 -1.38 4.82
CA ALA A 78 17.35 -0.64 4.12
C ALA A 78 17.90 0.48 3.22
N GLN A 79 19.00 1.13 3.60
CA GLN A 79 19.68 2.09 2.72
C GLN A 79 20.27 1.40 1.49
N LEU A 80 20.95 0.26 1.64
CA LEU A 80 21.53 -0.49 0.52
C LEU A 80 20.46 -0.93 -0.48
N LEU A 81 19.32 -1.43 0.00
CA LEU A 81 18.17 -1.77 -0.87
C LEU A 81 17.67 -0.57 -1.67
N ARG A 82 17.42 0.57 -1.00
CA ARG A 82 16.96 1.81 -1.68
C ARG A 82 17.98 2.32 -2.69
N LEU A 83 19.28 2.25 -2.36
CA LEU A 83 20.34 2.68 -3.27
C LEU A 83 20.42 1.77 -4.50
N ALA A 84 20.31 0.46 -4.32
CA ALA A 84 20.30 -0.49 -5.43
C ALA A 84 19.05 -0.32 -6.33
N ASP A 85 17.89 0.04 -5.76
CA ASP A 85 16.68 0.41 -6.50
C ASP A 85 16.87 1.70 -7.30
N ALA A 86 17.58 2.68 -6.74
CA ALA A 86 17.97 3.92 -7.42
C ALA A 86 19.08 3.74 -8.47
N GLY A 87 19.51 2.50 -8.74
CA GLY A 87 20.54 2.21 -9.73
C GLY A 87 21.96 2.50 -9.24
N ILE A 88 22.21 2.53 -7.93
CA ILE A 88 23.55 2.65 -7.35
C ILE A 88 24.17 1.26 -7.16
N ASP A 89 25.44 1.12 -7.54
CA ASP A 89 26.32 -0.01 -7.28
C ASP A 89 26.79 0.04 -5.81
N THR A 90 26.02 -0.62 -4.94
CA THR A 90 26.30 -0.67 -3.50
C THR A 90 27.55 -1.47 -3.16
N ASP A 91 27.94 -2.44 -3.99
CA ASP A 91 29.17 -3.21 -3.79
C ASP A 91 30.39 -2.30 -3.93
N ARG A 92 30.41 -1.48 -4.99
CA ARG A 92 31.45 -0.45 -5.20
C ARG A 92 31.42 0.62 -4.11
N LEU A 93 30.23 1.08 -3.73
CA LEU A 93 30.07 2.10 -2.68
C LEU A 93 30.63 1.62 -1.34
N LEU A 94 30.22 0.43 -0.89
CA LEU A 94 30.64 -0.16 0.37
C LEU A 94 32.15 -0.40 0.41
N ARG A 95 32.72 -0.94 -0.68
CA ARG A 95 34.18 -1.14 -0.77
C ARG A 95 34.93 0.18 -0.57
N ARG A 96 34.44 1.28 -1.13
CA ARG A 96 35.06 2.60 -0.97
C ARG A 96 34.86 3.18 0.43
N THR A 97 33.64 3.15 0.97
CA THR A 97 33.31 3.82 2.24
C THR A 97 33.83 3.06 3.45
N TYR A 98 33.96 1.74 3.35
CA TYR A 98 34.56 0.90 4.39
C TYR A 98 36.07 1.14 4.53
N HIS A 99 36.81 1.22 3.43
CA HIS A 99 38.26 1.44 3.44
C HIS A 99 38.68 2.91 3.53
N ALA A 100 37.74 3.85 3.64
CA ALA A 100 38.06 5.26 3.81
C ALA A 100 38.81 5.51 5.14
N PRO A 101 39.93 6.27 5.12
CA PRO A 101 40.74 6.54 6.32
C PRO A 101 39.94 7.26 7.42
N GLY A 102 40.38 7.08 8.68
CA GLY A 102 39.69 7.63 9.86
C GLY A 102 38.72 6.67 10.54
N ALA A 103 38.93 5.35 10.40
CA ALA A 103 38.20 4.34 11.15
C ALA A 103 38.81 4.16 12.55
N THR A 104 38.44 5.02 13.50
CA THR A 104 38.50 4.60 14.91
C THR A 104 37.57 3.39 15.10
N PRO A 105 37.88 2.48 16.03
CA PRO A 105 36.96 1.40 16.37
C PRO A 105 35.65 2.01 16.87
N ALA A 106 34.64 2.02 16.01
CA ALA A 106 33.31 2.53 16.35
C ALA A 106 32.49 1.43 17.03
N ASN A 107 31.71 1.82 18.04
CA ASN A 107 30.77 0.95 18.74
C ASN A 107 29.63 0.45 17.83
N ASP A 108 29.31 1.22 16.78
CA ASP A 108 28.33 0.86 15.76
C ASP A 108 28.93 1.07 14.35
N PRO A 109 29.57 0.05 13.75
CA PRO A 109 30.16 0.17 12.43
C PRO A 109 29.10 0.33 11.32
N ALA A 110 27.86 -0.13 11.52
CA ALA A 110 26.79 0.04 10.56
C ALA A 110 26.31 1.49 10.50
N ALA A 111 26.21 2.17 11.64
CA ALA A 111 25.85 3.59 11.69
C ALA A 111 26.90 4.46 10.99
N VAL A 112 28.19 4.15 11.20
CA VAL A 112 29.29 4.84 10.53
C VAL A 112 29.24 4.64 9.02
N LEU A 113 29.06 3.40 8.55
CA LEU A 113 28.93 3.14 7.11
C LEU A 113 27.68 3.80 6.51
N HIS A 114 26.56 3.78 7.22
CA HIS A 114 25.33 4.44 6.76
C HIS A 114 25.56 5.94 6.54
N ALA A 115 26.19 6.62 7.50
CA ALA A 115 26.55 8.04 7.39
C ALA A 115 27.55 8.29 6.26
N ARG A 116 28.58 7.45 6.12
CA ARG A 116 29.59 7.58 5.04
C ARG A 116 28.98 7.36 3.66
N ASN A 117 28.07 6.39 3.52
CA ASN A 117 27.36 6.15 2.27
C ASN A 117 26.51 7.36 1.87
N ARG A 118 25.83 8.00 2.83
CA ARG A 118 25.10 9.25 2.57
C ARG A 118 26.04 10.34 2.08
N ARG A 119 27.09 10.62 2.85
CA ARG A 119 28.10 11.65 2.52
C ARG A 119 28.77 11.42 1.16
N ALA A 120 29.06 10.17 0.83
CA ALA A 120 29.70 9.82 -0.45
C ALA A 120 28.80 10.12 -1.67
N LEU A 121 27.47 10.13 -1.48
CA LEU A 121 26.49 10.35 -2.53
C LEU A 121 25.92 11.78 -2.54
N ASP A 122 26.11 12.53 -1.45
CA ASP A 122 25.55 13.87 -1.26
C ASP A 122 26.46 14.96 -1.86
N PRO A 123 26.04 15.65 -2.95
CA PRO A 123 26.82 16.73 -3.55
C PRO A 123 27.10 17.88 -2.58
N ASP A 124 26.20 18.16 -1.64
CA ASP A 124 26.33 19.28 -0.69
C ASP A 124 27.40 18.99 0.37
N GLU A 125 27.70 17.71 0.62
CA GLU A 125 28.79 17.28 1.51
C GLU A 125 30.10 16.95 0.76
N GLY A 126 30.19 17.30 -0.52
CA GLY A 126 31.34 17.05 -1.39
C GLY A 126 31.40 15.63 -1.99
N GLY A 127 30.30 14.88 -1.88
CA GLY A 127 30.10 13.58 -2.52
C GLY A 127 29.68 13.67 -3.98
N SER A 128 29.54 12.51 -4.63
CA SER A 128 28.99 12.41 -5.97
C SER A 128 28.42 11.01 -6.20
N PRO A 129 27.18 10.87 -6.71
CA PRO A 129 26.61 9.57 -7.03
C PRO A 129 27.22 8.96 -8.31
N THR A 130 27.72 9.79 -9.23
CA THR A 130 28.20 9.41 -10.56
C THR A 130 29.20 8.23 -10.57
N PRO A 131 30.20 8.15 -9.68
CA PRO A 131 31.15 7.03 -9.64
C PRO A 131 30.53 5.69 -9.27
N PHE A 132 29.34 5.73 -8.65
CA PHE A 132 28.63 4.57 -8.14
C PHE A 132 27.36 4.26 -8.95
N VAL A 133 27.08 4.99 -10.03
CA VAL A 133 25.94 4.64 -10.89
C VAL A 133 26.21 3.30 -11.56
N ARG A 134 25.26 2.37 -11.39
CA ARG A 134 25.26 1.05 -12.00
C ARG A 134 25.03 1.21 -13.50
N ARG A 135 25.69 0.36 -14.30
CA ARG A 135 25.40 0.28 -15.74
C ARG A 135 23.96 -0.23 -15.94
N PRO A 136 23.22 0.25 -16.96
CA PRO A 136 21.81 -0.11 -17.17
C PRO A 136 21.54 -1.63 -17.14
N ASP A 137 22.43 -2.42 -17.75
CA ASP A 137 22.28 -3.88 -17.86
C ASP A 137 23.07 -4.68 -16.81
N ALA A 138 23.75 -4.00 -15.88
CA ALA A 138 24.48 -4.71 -14.84
C ALA A 138 23.51 -5.33 -13.82
N PRO A 139 23.81 -6.55 -13.32
CA PRO A 139 22.97 -7.19 -12.32
C PRO A 139 22.88 -6.34 -11.05
N ARG A 140 21.82 -6.55 -10.28
CA ARG A 140 21.68 -5.92 -8.97
C ARG A 140 22.90 -6.27 -8.10
N PRO A 141 23.45 -5.32 -7.33
CA PRO A 141 24.56 -5.59 -6.42
C PRO A 141 24.24 -6.71 -5.44
N ALA A 142 25.22 -7.56 -5.15
CA ALA A 142 25.01 -8.72 -4.28
C ALA A 142 24.77 -8.30 -2.82
N THR A 143 25.28 -7.13 -2.41
CA THR A 143 25.06 -6.54 -1.07
C THR A 143 23.67 -5.93 -0.85
N ALA A 144 22.77 -6.07 -1.81
CA ALA A 144 21.40 -5.60 -1.73
C ALA A 144 20.45 -6.64 -2.33
N ALA A 145 20.63 -7.93 -1.97
CA ALA A 145 19.78 -8.99 -2.50
C ALA A 145 18.30 -8.73 -2.16
N THR A 146 17.41 -9.01 -3.12
CA THR A 146 15.97 -8.94 -2.91
C THR A 146 15.26 -9.89 -3.85
N TYR A 147 14.21 -10.50 -3.32
CA TYR A 147 13.28 -11.36 -4.06
C TYR A 147 11.92 -10.69 -4.28
N GLU A 148 11.80 -9.44 -3.84
CA GLU A 148 10.67 -8.57 -4.13
C GLU A 148 11.03 -7.64 -5.30
N THR A 149 10.20 -7.65 -6.34
CA THR A 149 10.35 -6.82 -7.53
C THR A 149 9.08 -6.04 -7.83
N ALA A 150 9.15 -5.12 -8.79
CA ALA A 150 7.96 -4.45 -9.29
C ALA A 150 6.93 -5.52 -9.75
N PRO A 151 5.70 -5.51 -9.19
CA PRO A 151 4.63 -6.37 -9.66
C PRO A 151 4.35 -6.13 -11.14
N ALA A 152 4.09 -7.19 -11.91
CA ALA A 152 3.78 -7.10 -13.33
C ALA A 152 2.48 -7.84 -13.65
N ALA A 153 1.74 -7.37 -14.66
CA ALA A 153 0.55 -8.09 -15.13
C ALA A 153 0.96 -9.43 -15.76
N GLY A 154 0.22 -10.49 -15.47
CA GLY A 154 0.45 -11.82 -16.02
C GLY A 154 -0.38 -12.89 -15.34
N SER A 155 -0.37 -14.10 -15.91
CA SER A 155 -1.07 -15.28 -15.39
C SER A 155 -0.34 -15.97 -14.22
N ASP A 156 0.96 -15.70 -14.04
CA ASP A 156 1.73 -16.18 -12.90
C ASP A 156 1.49 -15.30 -11.67
N ILE A 157 0.92 -15.91 -10.62
CA ILE A 157 0.62 -15.23 -9.36
C ILE A 157 1.87 -14.67 -8.67
N LEU A 158 3.03 -15.33 -8.82
CA LEU A 158 4.27 -14.86 -8.20
C LEU A 158 4.71 -13.55 -8.85
N THR A 159 4.78 -13.52 -10.19
CA THR A 159 5.07 -12.31 -10.97
C THR A 159 4.05 -11.20 -10.68
N ALA A 160 2.76 -11.53 -10.58
CA ALA A 160 1.70 -10.58 -10.26
C ALA A 160 1.79 -9.98 -8.85
N LEU A 161 2.36 -10.73 -7.90
CA LEU A 161 2.67 -10.26 -6.55
C LEU A 161 4.04 -9.58 -6.43
N GLY A 162 4.83 -9.59 -7.51
CA GLY A 162 6.20 -9.09 -7.51
C GLY A 162 7.16 -9.98 -6.72
N LEU A 163 6.92 -11.28 -6.66
CA LEU A 163 7.75 -12.26 -5.96
C LEU A 163 8.59 -13.06 -6.96
N ARG A 164 9.88 -13.23 -6.66
CA ARG A 164 10.80 -14.07 -7.43
C ARG A 164 11.41 -15.13 -6.54
N LEU A 165 11.56 -16.34 -7.09
CA LEU A 165 12.21 -17.41 -6.36
C LEU A 165 13.74 -17.33 -6.48
N PRO A 166 14.48 -17.72 -5.43
CA PRO A 166 15.92 -17.91 -5.51
C PRO A 166 16.24 -18.98 -6.54
N SER A 167 17.27 -18.71 -7.36
CA SER A 167 17.84 -19.69 -8.27
C SER A 167 18.11 -21.00 -7.54
N ALA A 168 17.83 -22.13 -8.18
CA ALA A 168 18.39 -23.41 -7.75
C ALA A 168 19.89 -23.22 -7.69
N GLY A 169 20.49 -23.35 -6.50
CA GLY A 169 21.93 -23.28 -6.36
C GLY A 169 22.58 -24.30 -7.29
N SER A 170 23.84 -24.08 -7.66
CA SER A 170 24.59 -25.16 -8.30
C SER A 170 24.58 -26.37 -7.36
N PRO A 171 24.29 -27.59 -7.83
CA PRO A 171 24.34 -28.80 -7.00
C PRO A 171 25.70 -29.00 -6.32
N ASP A 172 26.75 -28.34 -6.82
CA ASP A 172 28.10 -28.38 -6.27
C ASP A 172 28.37 -27.33 -5.17
N SER A 173 27.38 -26.48 -4.83
CA SER A 173 27.52 -25.53 -3.72
C SER A 173 27.21 -26.26 -2.40
N PRO A 174 28.05 -26.16 -1.36
CA PRO A 174 27.77 -26.74 -0.04
C PRO A 174 26.51 -26.14 0.62
N ASP A 175 25.98 -25.04 0.07
CA ASP A 175 24.70 -24.42 0.44
C ASP A 175 23.48 -24.94 -0.35
N SER A 176 23.63 -26.01 -1.15
CA SER A 176 22.54 -26.60 -1.95
C SER A 176 21.43 -27.26 -1.11
N ASP A 177 21.69 -27.50 0.18
CA ASP A 177 20.76 -27.99 1.20
C ASP A 177 20.15 -26.87 2.07
N ASP A 178 20.07 -25.63 1.57
CA ASP A 178 19.36 -24.56 2.30
C ASP A 178 17.85 -24.87 2.36
N ASP A 179 17.42 -25.51 3.45
CA ASP A 179 16.02 -25.86 3.78
C ASP A 179 15.06 -24.70 3.52
N ARG A 180 15.52 -23.45 3.68
CA ARG A 180 14.71 -22.25 3.40
C ARG A 180 14.37 -22.10 1.94
N ARG A 181 15.29 -22.40 1.01
CA ARG A 181 15.04 -22.37 -0.43
C ARG A 181 14.05 -23.46 -0.85
N VAL A 182 14.19 -24.65 -0.27
CA VAL A 182 13.25 -25.75 -0.49
C VAL A 182 11.86 -25.36 0.01
N TYR A 183 11.78 -24.82 1.22
CA TYR A 183 10.53 -24.36 1.82
C TYR A 183 9.89 -23.20 1.03
N ALA A 184 10.67 -22.22 0.56
CA ALA A 184 10.19 -21.13 -0.29
C ALA A 184 9.58 -21.65 -1.59
N ARG A 185 10.20 -22.66 -2.23
CA ARG A 185 9.65 -23.29 -3.44
C ARG A 185 8.36 -24.06 -3.16
N ALA A 186 8.28 -24.75 -2.03
CA ALA A 186 7.06 -25.45 -1.61
C ALA A 186 5.91 -24.46 -1.37
N LEU A 187 6.15 -23.36 -0.65
CA LEU A 187 5.16 -22.29 -0.42
C LEU A 187 4.72 -21.64 -1.74
N ALA A 188 5.66 -21.35 -2.65
CA ALA A 188 5.34 -20.76 -3.94
C ALA A 188 4.49 -21.69 -4.81
N ARG A 189 4.76 -23.00 -4.77
CA ARG A 189 3.92 -24.01 -5.42
C ARG A 189 2.50 -24.02 -4.83
N GLN A 190 2.37 -24.02 -3.50
CA GLN A 190 1.06 -23.95 -2.83
C GLN A 190 0.28 -22.68 -3.21
N LEU A 191 0.97 -21.54 -3.29
CA LEU A 191 0.41 -20.27 -3.76
C LEU A 191 -0.13 -20.36 -5.18
N ALA A 192 0.65 -20.94 -6.09
CA ALA A 192 0.25 -21.12 -7.49
C ALA A 192 -0.94 -22.06 -7.61
N GLU A 193 -0.90 -23.23 -6.96
CA GLU A 193 -1.99 -24.21 -6.94
C GLU A 193 -3.28 -23.58 -6.39
N ARG A 194 -3.19 -22.81 -5.29
CA ARG A 194 -4.34 -22.10 -4.73
C ARG A 194 -4.89 -21.03 -5.66
N ALA A 195 -4.03 -20.24 -6.28
CA ALA A 195 -4.45 -19.20 -7.23
C ALA A 195 -5.19 -19.81 -8.43
N THR A 196 -4.72 -20.96 -8.95
CA THR A 196 -5.40 -21.71 -10.00
C THR A 196 -6.77 -22.20 -9.54
N ALA A 197 -6.85 -22.81 -8.36
CA ALA A 197 -8.13 -23.29 -7.81
C ALA A 197 -9.15 -22.16 -7.61
N LEU A 198 -8.70 -21.00 -7.12
CA LEU A 198 -9.55 -19.80 -6.98
C LEU A 198 -10.04 -19.29 -8.34
N ALA A 199 -9.18 -19.27 -9.35
CA ALA A 199 -9.55 -18.87 -10.71
C ALA A 199 -10.61 -19.81 -11.30
N GLU A 200 -10.49 -21.12 -11.08
CA GLU A 200 -11.48 -22.12 -11.51
C GLU A 200 -12.82 -21.96 -10.78
N GLN A 201 -12.80 -21.79 -9.45
CA GLN A 201 -14.00 -21.53 -8.65
C GLN A 201 -14.72 -20.25 -9.11
N ALA A 202 -13.95 -19.21 -9.43
CA ALA A 202 -14.48 -17.94 -9.91
C ALA A 202 -15.25 -18.08 -11.22
N ARG A 203 -14.92 -19.03 -12.11
CA ARG A 203 -15.65 -19.23 -13.39
C ARG A 203 -17.14 -19.52 -13.21
N HIS A 204 -17.53 -20.04 -12.06
CA HIS A 204 -18.91 -20.35 -11.73
C HIS A 204 -19.55 -19.31 -10.81
N ALA A 205 -18.83 -18.25 -10.45
CA ALA A 205 -19.33 -17.21 -9.57
C ALA A 205 -20.09 -16.13 -10.36
N GLU A 206 -21.18 -15.63 -9.78
CA GLU A 206 -22.02 -14.60 -10.40
C GLU A 206 -21.23 -13.32 -10.72
N TRP A 207 -20.36 -12.87 -9.82
CA TRP A 207 -19.50 -11.68 -10.04
C TRP A 207 -18.55 -11.84 -11.23
N ALA A 208 -18.15 -13.07 -11.57
CA ALA A 208 -17.20 -13.32 -12.65
C ALA A 208 -17.83 -13.25 -14.04
N THR A 209 -19.16 -13.31 -14.14
CA THR A 209 -19.90 -13.20 -15.40
C THR A 209 -19.57 -11.92 -16.17
N ALA A 210 -19.26 -10.83 -15.46
CA ALA A 210 -18.89 -9.55 -16.05
C ALA A 210 -17.59 -9.58 -16.86
N TYR A 211 -16.73 -10.60 -16.67
CA TYR A 211 -15.48 -10.78 -17.41
C TYR A 211 -15.62 -11.57 -18.71
N GLY A 212 -16.74 -12.25 -18.93
CA GLY A 212 -16.91 -13.13 -20.08
C GLY A 212 -15.75 -14.15 -20.19
N PRO A 213 -15.10 -14.31 -21.36
CA PRO A 213 -14.05 -15.29 -21.57
C PRO A 213 -12.65 -14.87 -21.08
N ASP A 214 -12.48 -13.70 -20.45
CA ASP A 214 -11.16 -13.19 -20.03
C ASP A 214 -10.66 -13.91 -18.76
N HIS A 215 -10.07 -15.09 -18.97
CA HIS A 215 -9.58 -15.96 -17.90
C HIS A 215 -8.48 -15.32 -17.04
N GLU A 216 -7.63 -14.48 -17.63
CA GLU A 216 -6.53 -13.83 -16.89
C GLU A 216 -7.07 -12.78 -15.91
N ARG A 217 -8.05 -11.98 -16.33
CA ARG A 217 -8.69 -11.01 -15.43
C ARG A 217 -9.51 -11.67 -14.33
N VAL A 218 -10.22 -12.76 -14.65
CA VAL A 218 -10.95 -13.55 -13.62
C VAL A 218 -9.97 -14.12 -12.59
N ALA A 219 -8.83 -14.65 -13.02
CA ALA A 219 -7.80 -15.15 -12.12
C ALA A 219 -7.23 -14.04 -11.22
N ALA A 220 -6.90 -12.87 -11.79
CA ALA A 220 -6.44 -11.72 -11.04
C ALA A 220 -7.48 -11.23 -10.02
N ALA A 221 -8.76 -11.18 -10.41
CA ALA A 221 -9.86 -10.81 -9.55
C ALA A 221 -10.02 -11.82 -8.39
N ALA A 222 -10.02 -13.12 -8.69
CA ALA A 222 -10.13 -14.17 -7.69
C ALA A 222 -8.98 -14.13 -6.67
N ALA A 223 -7.75 -13.97 -7.15
CA ALA A 223 -6.58 -13.85 -6.29
C ALA A 223 -6.64 -12.60 -5.41
N TYR A 224 -7.01 -11.44 -5.99
CA TYR A 224 -7.19 -10.21 -5.23
C TYR A 224 -8.26 -10.36 -4.14
N ARG A 225 -9.41 -10.94 -4.48
CA ARG A 225 -10.52 -11.15 -3.53
C ARG A 225 -10.11 -12.01 -2.34
N ASP A 226 -9.34 -13.06 -2.56
CA ASP A 226 -8.88 -13.94 -1.48
C ASP A 226 -7.85 -13.22 -0.58
N LEU A 227 -6.91 -12.48 -1.18
CA LEU A 227 -5.91 -11.69 -0.46
C LEU A 227 -6.52 -10.53 0.34
N ALA A 228 -7.56 -9.88 -0.20
CA ALA A 228 -8.26 -8.76 0.42
C ALA A 228 -9.42 -9.20 1.33
N ASP A 229 -9.68 -10.50 1.44
CA ASP A 229 -10.87 -11.10 2.07
C ASP A 229 -12.19 -10.45 1.63
N TYR A 230 -12.29 -10.15 0.33
CA TYR A 230 -13.43 -9.46 -0.24
C TYR A 230 -14.47 -10.46 -0.78
N ARG A 231 -15.69 -10.40 -0.23
CA ARG A 231 -16.81 -11.30 -0.57
C ARG A 231 -18.02 -10.59 -1.20
N GLY A 232 -17.90 -9.30 -1.54
CA GLY A 232 -19.01 -8.51 -2.12
C GLY A 232 -19.37 -8.88 -3.56
N ALA A 233 -20.47 -8.32 -4.07
CA ALA A 233 -21.00 -8.60 -5.40
C ALA A 233 -20.13 -8.05 -6.54
N ASP A 234 -19.41 -6.95 -6.31
CA ASP A 234 -18.46 -6.43 -7.29
C ASP A 234 -17.32 -7.42 -7.48
N ALA A 235 -16.70 -7.46 -8.65
CA ALA A 235 -15.60 -8.38 -8.88
C ALA A 235 -14.34 -8.06 -8.06
N THR A 236 -13.95 -6.78 -7.97
CA THR A 236 -12.66 -6.35 -7.41
C THR A 236 -12.77 -5.47 -6.18
N GLY A 237 -13.97 -5.04 -5.77
CA GLY A 237 -14.15 -4.20 -4.58
C GLY A 237 -13.31 -2.90 -4.60
N PRO A 238 -13.10 -2.27 -3.42
CA PRO A 238 -12.30 -1.05 -3.32
C PRO A 238 -10.84 -1.30 -3.68
N ALA A 239 -10.16 -0.27 -4.19
CA ALA A 239 -8.74 -0.37 -4.46
C ALA A 239 -7.95 -0.48 -3.14
N PRO A 240 -6.92 -1.33 -3.08
CA PRO A 240 -6.09 -1.45 -1.88
C PRO A 240 -5.25 -0.16 -1.68
N PRO A 241 -4.85 0.15 -0.44
CA PRO A 241 -4.01 1.31 -0.13
C PRO A 241 -2.69 1.31 -0.93
N PRO A 242 -2.07 2.49 -1.17
CA PRO A 242 -0.83 2.57 -1.93
C PRO A 242 0.33 1.78 -1.29
N GLU A 243 0.30 1.58 0.03
CA GLU A 243 1.28 0.77 0.77
C GLU A 243 1.22 -0.73 0.37
N HIS A 244 0.10 -1.19 -0.17
CA HIS A 244 -0.11 -2.56 -0.67
C HIS A 244 0.05 -2.63 -2.19
N SER A 245 1.19 -2.15 -2.70
CA SER A 245 1.49 -2.05 -4.13
C SER A 245 1.31 -3.36 -4.91
N HIS A 246 1.61 -4.51 -4.30
CA HIS A 246 1.42 -5.85 -4.86
C HIS A 246 -0.07 -6.22 -5.01
N HIS A 247 -0.89 -6.00 -3.98
CA HIS A 247 -2.35 -6.15 -4.10
C HIS A 247 -2.93 -5.19 -5.12
N ARG A 248 -2.38 -3.97 -5.20
CA ARG A 248 -2.81 -2.95 -6.16
C ARG A 248 -2.53 -3.36 -7.60
N ALA A 249 -1.44 -4.07 -7.87
CA ALA A 249 -1.14 -4.59 -9.19
C ALA A 249 -2.15 -5.66 -9.62
N LEU A 250 -2.47 -6.61 -8.74
CA LEU A 250 -3.53 -7.60 -8.97
C LEU A 250 -4.89 -6.93 -9.18
N TRP A 251 -5.23 -5.95 -8.34
CA TRP A 251 -6.46 -5.18 -8.45
C TRP A 251 -6.56 -4.45 -9.80
N ARG A 252 -5.46 -3.89 -10.30
CA ARG A 252 -5.39 -3.24 -11.62
C ARG A 252 -5.52 -4.24 -12.77
N ALA A 253 -4.84 -5.40 -12.67
CA ALA A 253 -4.95 -6.46 -13.67
C ALA A 253 -6.39 -6.98 -13.78
N ALA A 254 -7.09 -7.04 -12.66
CA ALA A 254 -8.49 -7.46 -12.56
C ALA A 254 -9.52 -6.43 -13.04
N GLN A 255 -9.13 -5.21 -13.45
CA GLN A 255 -10.10 -4.22 -13.94
C GLN A 255 -10.64 -4.63 -15.30
N LEU A 256 -11.94 -4.47 -15.55
CA LEU A 256 -12.51 -4.67 -16.89
C LEU A 256 -12.07 -3.55 -17.84
N PRO A 257 -11.89 -3.84 -19.14
CA PRO A 257 -11.87 -2.79 -20.15
C PRO A 257 -13.18 -2.01 -20.07
N ALA A 258 -13.08 -0.70 -20.21
CA ALA A 258 -14.24 0.17 -20.13
C ALA A 258 -15.19 -0.10 -21.29
N ASP A 259 -16.35 -0.68 -21.01
CA ASP A 259 -17.49 -0.56 -21.91
C ASP A 259 -18.17 0.77 -21.62
N ASP A 260 -18.10 1.70 -22.57
CA ASP A 260 -18.66 3.05 -22.44
C ASP A 260 -20.12 2.98 -21.99
N ALA A 261 -20.90 1.99 -22.44
CA ALA A 261 -22.31 1.84 -22.06
C ALA A 261 -22.51 1.56 -20.55
N ALA A 262 -21.72 0.65 -19.98
CA ALA A 262 -21.78 0.31 -18.55
C ALA A 262 -21.27 1.45 -17.67
N LEU A 263 -20.21 2.13 -18.12
CA LEU A 263 -19.65 3.31 -17.44
C LEU A 263 -20.66 4.46 -17.34
N LEU A 264 -21.43 4.68 -18.40
CA LEU A 264 -22.45 5.73 -18.46
C LEU A 264 -23.65 5.35 -17.57
N SER A 265 -24.02 4.06 -17.49
CA SER A 265 -25.13 3.63 -16.61
C SER A 265 -24.87 3.93 -15.13
N GLY A 266 -23.69 3.58 -14.60
CA GLY A 266 -23.33 3.84 -13.20
C GLY A 266 -23.23 5.32 -12.85
N ALA A 267 -22.91 6.18 -13.82
CA ALA A 267 -22.79 7.61 -13.62
C ALA A 267 -24.11 8.31 -13.30
N THR A 268 -25.25 7.68 -13.61
CA THR A 268 -26.59 8.22 -13.33
C THR A 268 -26.84 8.43 -11.83
N THR A 269 -26.28 7.57 -10.97
CA THR A 269 -26.37 7.69 -9.51
C THR A 269 -25.72 8.98 -8.99
N TRP A 270 -24.68 9.49 -9.66
CA TRP A 270 -23.91 10.65 -9.18
C TRP A 270 -24.17 11.95 -9.94
N LEU A 271 -24.51 11.83 -11.23
CA LEU A 271 -24.71 12.96 -12.13
C LEU A 271 -26.20 13.22 -12.43
N GLY A 272 -27.10 12.33 -12.01
CA GLY A 272 -28.50 12.33 -12.38
C GLY A 272 -28.74 11.68 -13.74
N ALA A 273 -30.01 11.66 -14.16
CA ALA A 273 -30.43 11.04 -15.41
C ALA A 273 -29.64 11.58 -16.61
N ARG A 274 -29.19 10.68 -17.47
CA ARG A 274 -28.46 11.03 -18.70
C ARG A 274 -29.38 11.84 -19.63
N PRO A 275 -29.01 13.06 -20.05
CA PRO A 275 -29.83 13.88 -20.95
C PRO A 275 -30.14 13.15 -22.26
N ALA A 276 -31.21 13.50 -22.98
CA ALA A 276 -31.48 12.92 -24.30
C ALA A 276 -30.32 13.15 -25.30
N PRO A 277 -30.15 12.33 -26.36
CA PRO A 277 -29.06 12.46 -27.32
C PRO A 277 -28.97 13.86 -27.96
N GLU A 278 -30.13 14.46 -28.23
CA GLU A 278 -30.30 15.81 -28.82
C GLU A 278 -29.94 16.95 -27.84
N HIS A 279 -29.80 16.66 -26.54
CA HIS A 279 -29.73 17.69 -25.50
C HIS A 279 -28.35 18.36 -25.46
N ARG A 280 -28.29 19.69 -25.53
CA ARG A 280 -27.04 20.47 -25.55
C ARG A 280 -26.03 20.18 -24.43
N LEU A 281 -26.52 19.70 -23.27
CA LEU A 281 -25.67 19.36 -22.12
C LEU A 281 -25.18 17.89 -22.11
N ARG A 282 -25.66 17.05 -23.04
CA ARG A 282 -25.29 15.63 -23.15
C ARG A 282 -23.77 15.42 -23.24
N PRO A 283 -22.99 16.19 -24.01
CA PRO A 283 -21.54 16.01 -24.08
C PRO A 283 -20.84 16.26 -22.73
N LEU A 284 -21.32 17.24 -21.95
CA LEU A 284 -20.77 17.56 -20.62
C LEU A 284 -21.10 16.47 -19.58
N TRP A 285 -22.30 15.89 -19.67
CA TRP A 285 -22.65 14.73 -18.86
C TRP A 285 -21.77 13.53 -19.20
N ASP A 286 -21.63 13.22 -20.49
CA ASP A 286 -20.83 12.10 -20.96
C ASP A 286 -19.34 12.26 -20.61
N GLU A 287 -18.82 13.49 -20.66
CA GLU A 287 -17.46 13.83 -20.20
C GLU A 287 -17.30 13.61 -18.69
N ALA A 288 -18.22 14.11 -17.87
CA ALA A 288 -18.18 13.93 -16.42
C ALA A 288 -18.31 12.44 -16.03
N ALA A 289 -19.19 11.70 -16.70
CA ALA A 289 -19.39 10.27 -16.51
C ALA A 289 -18.12 9.48 -16.83
N ARG A 290 -17.50 9.73 -18.00
CA ARG A 290 -16.23 9.11 -18.39
C ARG A 290 -15.09 9.46 -17.44
N ALA A 291 -15.04 10.70 -16.94
CA ALA A 291 -13.99 11.12 -16.02
C ALA A 291 -14.14 10.48 -14.63
N ILE A 292 -15.36 10.39 -14.09
CA ILE A 292 -15.65 9.62 -12.86
C ILE A 292 -15.29 8.15 -13.06
N ALA A 293 -15.76 7.54 -14.15
CA ALA A 293 -15.50 6.15 -14.47
C ALA A 293 -14.01 5.85 -14.59
N THR A 294 -13.27 6.68 -15.32
CA THR A 294 -11.82 6.54 -15.48
C THR A 294 -11.10 6.68 -14.15
N TYR A 295 -11.46 7.68 -13.34
CA TYR A 295 -10.89 7.87 -12.02
C TYR A 295 -11.17 6.68 -11.09
N ARG A 296 -12.42 6.22 -11.01
CA ARG A 296 -12.81 5.06 -10.19
C ARG A 296 -12.15 3.78 -10.67
N ARG A 297 -12.03 3.55 -11.98
CA ARG A 297 -11.32 2.40 -12.53
C ARG A 297 -9.84 2.38 -12.15
N LEU A 298 -9.21 3.55 -12.10
CA LEU A 298 -7.78 3.64 -11.79
C LEU A 298 -7.51 3.58 -10.28
N TRP A 299 -8.46 4.04 -9.45
CA TRP A 299 -8.15 4.39 -8.06
C TRP A 299 -9.21 4.00 -7.03
N ASN A 300 -10.42 3.60 -7.43
CA ASN A 300 -11.61 3.23 -6.64
C ASN A 300 -11.62 3.64 -5.14
N HIS A 301 -11.96 4.90 -4.85
CA HIS A 301 -12.13 5.45 -3.48
C HIS A 301 -13.47 6.13 -3.20
N GLY A 302 -14.48 5.96 -4.06
CA GLY A 302 -15.79 6.54 -3.81
C GLY A 302 -16.68 5.61 -2.98
N ALA A 303 -17.20 6.09 -1.83
CA ALA A 303 -18.40 5.50 -1.24
C ALA A 303 -19.51 5.45 -2.31
N GLU A 304 -20.51 4.57 -2.19
CA GLU A 304 -21.61 4.46 -3.18
C GLU A 304 -22.25 5.82 -3.49
N HIS A 305 -22.27 6.72 -2.50
CA HIS A 305 -22.90 8.04 -2.57
C HIS A 305 -21.95 9.18 -2.98
N ASP A 306 -20.63 8.95 -3.06
CA ASP A 306 -19.64 9.93 -3.51
C ASP A 306 -18.85 9.38 -4.71
N ALA A 307 -19.04 10.04 -5.86
CA ALA A 307 -18.46 9.62 -7.13
C ALA A 307 -16.92 9.55 -7.12
N LEU A 308 -16.26 10.47 -6.39
CA LEU A 308 -14.81 10.66 -6.44
C LEU A 308 -14.14 10.49 -5.07
N GLY A 309 -14.87 10.64 -3.97
CA GLY A 309 -14.29 10.59 -2.64
C GLY A 309 -13.36 11.77 -2.34
N PRO A 310 -12.65 11.74 -1.20
CA PRO A 310 -11.73 12.80 -0.79
C PRO A 310 -10.53 12.90 -1.75
N SER A 311 -9.93 14.09 -1.82
CA SER A 311 -8.71 14.30 -2.61
C SER A 311 -7.58 13.39 -2.11
N PRO A 312 -6.93 12.61 -2.99
CA PRO A 312 -5.84 11.71 -2.62
C PRO A 312 -4.52 12.46 -2.42
N ALA A 313 -3.61 11.86 -1.64
CA ALA A 313 -2.28 12.41 -1.36
C ALA A 313 -1.22 12.02 -2.41
N GLU A 314 -1.42 10.91 -3.12
CA GLU A 314 -0.52 10.45 -4.18
C GLU A 314 -0.59 11.41 -5.39
N PRO A 315 0.52 11.99 -5.87
CA PRO A 315 0.50 13.06 -6.88
C PRO A 315 -0.21 12.68 -8.20
N VAL A 316 0.03 11.47 -8.71
CA VAL A 316 -0.59 10.98 -9.95
C VAL A 316 -2.09 10.81 -9.76
N GLN A 317 -2.49 10.20 -8.64
CA GLN A 317 -3.88 10.04 -8.26
C GLN A 317 -4.59 11.39 -8.05
N ALA A 318 -3.90 12.39 -7.49
CA ALA A 318 -4.41 13.73 -7.27
C ALA A 318 -4.65 14.47 -8.58
N ALA A 319 -3.77 14.29 -9.58
CA ALA A 319 -3.95 14.83 -10.92
C ALA A 319 -5.20 14.24 -11.61
N ASP A 320 -5.40 12.92 -11.50
CA ASP A 320 -6.58 12.24 -12.04
C ASP A 320 -7.87 12.65 -11.30
N HIS A 321 -7.81 12.76 -9.96
CA HIS A 321 -8.92 13.26 -9.14
C HIS A 321 -9.31 14.68 -9.55
N ALA A 322 -8.32 15.58 -9.72
CA ALA A 322 -8.55 16.94 -10.14
C ALA A 322 -9.17 17.02 -11.55
N THR A 323 -8.77 16.14 -12.46
CA THR A 323 -9.36 16.03 -13.80
C THR A 323 -10.83 15.61 -13.73
N ALA A 324 -11.12 14.55 -12.97
CA ALA A 324 -12.50 14.09 -12.78
C ALA A 324 -13.37 15.14 -12.06
N ARG A 325 -12.84 15.77 -11.01
CA ARG A 325 -13.52 16.84 -10.26
C ARG A 325 -13.83 18.04 -11.14
N ARG A 326 -12.93 18.44 -12.06
CA ARG A 326 -13.17 19.52 -13.02
C ARG A 326 -14.30 19.19 -14.00
N ALA A 327 -14.35 17.96 -14.51
CA ALA A 327 -15.42 17.52 -15.41
C ALA A 327 -16.79 17.55 -14.71
N VAL A 328 -16.87 17.01 -13.49
CA VAL A 328 -18.10 17.06 -12.66
C VAL A 328 -18.51 18.49 -12.35
N ALA A 329 -17.58 19.37 -12.00
CA ALA A 329 -17.86 20.78 -11.71
C ALA A 329 -18.34 21.55 -12.96
N ARG A 330 -17.89 21.18 -14.17
CA ARG A 330 -18.43 21.76 -15.41
C ARG A 330 -19.86 21.31 -15.68
N TRP A 331 -20.15 20.02 -15.53
CA TRP A 331 -21.51 19.49 -15.63
C TRP A 331 -22.45 20.20 -14.65
N ARG A 332 -22.11 20.22 -13.36
CA ARG A 332 -22.95 20.84 -12.30
C ARG A 332 -23.21 22.32 -12.54
N ARG A 333 -22.22 23.07 -13.05
CA ARG A 333 -22.40 24.48 -13.41
C ARG A 333 -23.34 24.67 -14.60
N ALA A 334 -23.28 23.77 -15.58
CA ALA A 334 -24.09 23.86 -16.78
C ALA A 334 -25.55 23.42 -16.55
N THR A 335 -25.80 22.54 -15.58
CA THR A 335 -27.16 22.12 -15.18
C THR A 335 -27.81 23.00 -14.14
N ALA A 336 -27.07 23.90 -13.49
CA ALA A 336 -27.62 24.86 -12.55
C ALA A 336 -28.36 25.99 -13.29
N GLY A 337 -29.51 25.67 -13.88
CA GLY A 337 -30.53 26.66 -14.23
C GLY A 337 -31.40 26.93 -13.00
N SER A 338 -31.45 28.20 -12.56
CA SER A 338 -32.36 28.77 -11.54
C SER A 338 -32.25 28.35 -10.07
N HIS A 339 -31.11 27.84 -9.60
CA HIS A 339 -30.72 28.07 -8.20
C HIS A 339 -29.23 28.32 -8.11
N ARG A 340 -28.88 29.59 -7.94
CA ARG A 340 -27.58 29.99 -7.39
C ARG A 340 -27.46 29.22 -6.08
N PRO A 341 -26.49 28.30 -5.90
CA PRO A 341 -26.29 27.71 -4.58
C PRO A 341 -26.02 28.90 -3.66
N GLU A 342 -26.86 29.07 -2.65
CA GLU A 342 -26.68 30.18 -1.72
C GLU A 342 -25.24 30.15 -1.21
N PRO A 343 -24.56 31.29 -1.07
CA PRO A 343 -23.18 31.36 -0.57
C PRO A 343 -22.99 30.60 0.75
N VAL A 344 -24.08 30.36 1.48
CA VAL A 344 -24.20 29.52 2.68
C VAL A 344 -23.75 28.07 2.44
N THR A 345 -24.13 27.41 1.33
CA THR A 345 -23.79 26.00 1.05
C THR A 345 -22.32 25.77 0.67
N ALA A 346 -21.71 26.70 -0.07
CA ALA A 346 -20.28 26.66 -0.38
C ALA A 346 -19.43 26.94 0.86
N HIS A 347 -19.86 27.86 1.73
CA HIS A 347 -19.23 28.07 3.04
C HIS A 347 -19.39 26.88 3.98
N ALA A 348 -20.55 26.22 3.96
CA ALA A 348 -20.82 25.01 4.73
C ALA A 348 -19.89 23.85 4.35
N HIS A 349 -19.72 23.58 3.05
CA HIS A 349 -18.78 22.57 2.58
C HIS A 349 -17.32 22.93 2.91
N ALA A 350 -16.91 24.20 2.73
CA ALA A 350 -15.58 24.65 3.11
C ALA A 350 -15.33 24.62 4.64
N ALA A 351 -16.38 24.72 5.45
CA ALA A 351 -16.31 24.55 6.90
C ALA A 351 -16.22 23.06 7.28
N ALA A 352 -16.95 22.18 6.60
CA ALA A 352 -16.86 20.72 6.77
C ALA A 352 -15.48 20.19 6.38
N ASP A 353 -14.92 20.63 5.24
CA ASP A 353 -13.58 20.27 4.80
C ASP A 353 -12.51 20.72 5.81
N ARG A 354 -12.64 21.93 6.34
CA ARG A 354 -11.74 22.45 7.39
C ARG A 354 -11.84 21.67 8.70
N ARG A 355 -13.05 21.27 9.11
CA ARG A 355 -13.24 20.40 10.28
C ARG A 355 -12.57 19.05 10.06
N LEU A 356 -12.75 18.42 8.90
CA LEU A 356 -12.17 17.11 8.61
C LEU A 356 -10.64 17.17 8.57
N ALA A 357 -10.09 18.24 7.98
CA ALA A 357 -8.64 18.51 7.98
C ALA A 357 -8.11 18.67 9.41
N ALA A 358 -8.77 19.48 10.23
CA ALA A 358 -8.40 19.68 11.64
C ALA A 358 -8.52 18.40 12.47
N GLN A 359 -9.55 17.57 12.22
CA GLN A 359 -9.71 16.27 12.88
C GLN A 359 -8.56 15.31 12.55
N ARG A 360 -8.12 15.26 11.28
CA ARG A 360 -6.98 14.44 10.85
C ARG A 360 -5.66 14.97 11.39
N ALA A 361 -5.49 16.28 11.42
CA ALA A 361 -4.31 16.92 12.02
C ALA A 361 -4.20 16.57 13.51
N ALA A 362 -5.29 16.70 14.26
CA ALA A 362 -5.34 16.33 15.67
C ALA A 362 -5.04 14.84 15.92
N ALA A 363 -5.60 13.94 15.09
CA ALA A 363 -5.34 12.51 15.20
C ALA A 363 -3.85 12.16 14.95
N ARG A 364 -3.23 12.77 13.94
CA ARG A 364 -1.80 12.57 13.65
C ARG A 364 -0.90 13.13 14.74
N ALA A 365 -1.17 14.34 15.21
CA ALA A 365 -0.40 14.97 16.29
C ALA A 365 -0.50 14.16 17.60
N ALA A 366 -1.69 13.61 17.91
CA ALA A 366 -1.87 12.72 19.06
C ALA A 366 -1.07 11.41 18.92
N GLN A 367 -1.07 10.79 17.74
CA GLN A 367 -0.28 9.58 17.47
C GLN A 367 1.22 9.86 17.60
N GLU A 368 1.71 10.97 17.02
CA GLU A 368 3.12 11.37 17.12
C GLU A 368 3.54 11.65 18.56
N ALA A 369 2.70 12.34 19.34
CA ALA A 369 2.94 12.58 20.76
C ALA A 369 3.00 11.28 21.57
N GLN A 370 2.15 10.30 21.24
CA GLN A 370 2.15 8.98 21.86
C GLN A 370 3.43 8.20 21.49
N ASP A 371 3.81 8.18 20.22
CA ASP A 371 5.00 7.48 19.75
C ASP A 371 6.28 8.07 20.36
N LEU A 372 6.39 9.40 20.44
CA LEU A 372 7.51 10.08 21.09
C LEU A 372 7.54 9.83 22.61
N THR A 373 6.37 9.80 23.26
CA THR A 373 6.26 9.41 24.67
C THR A 373 6.77 7.99 24.91
N ASN A 374 6.33 7.04 24.08
CA ASN A 374 6.75 5.64 24.15
C ASN A 374 8.28 5.52 23.93
N ARG A 375 8.83 6.25 22.96
CA ARG A 375 10.28 6.28 22.69
C ARG A 375 11.07 6.90 23.84
N ALA A 376 10.57 7.97 24.45
CA ALA A 376 11.19 8.58 25.62
C ALA A 376 11.18 7.63 26.82
N ALA A 377 10.07 6.91 27.04
CA ALA A 377 9.94 5.91 28.11
C ALA A 377 10.91 4.74 27.92
N VAL A 378 11.03 4.20 26.71
CA VAL A 378 12.00 3.14 26.39
C VAL A 378 13.44 3.63 26.55
N ALA A 379 13.74 4.85 26.10
CA ALA A 379 15.07 5.44 26.26
C ALA A 379 15.43 5.69 27.74
N ALA A 380 14.47 6.11 28.55
CA ALA A 380 14.64 6.30 30.00
C ALA A 380 14.86 4.96 30.72
N ALA A 381 14.07 3.92 30.39
CA ALA A 381 14.25 2.57 30.93
C ALA A 381 15.62 1.97 30.58
N ALA A 382 16.17 2.34 29.42
CA ALA A 382 17.50 1.93 28.98
C ALA A 382 18.65 2.83 29.49
N ALA A 383 18.38 3.79 30.38
CA ALA A 383 19.34 4.78 30.88
C ALA A 383 20.12 5.52 29.75
N SER A 384 19.46 5.76 28.62
CA SER A 384 20.08 6.39 27.46
C SER A 384 20.33 7.88 27.69
N PRO A 385 21.49 8.43 27.28
CA PRO A 385 21.76 9.87 27.36
C PRO A 385 20.80 10.71 26.50
N ARG A 386 20.07 10.10 25.56
CA ARG A 386 19.03 10.76 24.74
C ARG A 386 17.65 10.81 25.39
N ALA A 387 17.46 10.21 26.56
CA ALA A 387 16.17 10.16 27.23
C ALA A 387 15.61 11.56 27.52
N ALA A 388 16.46 12.50 27.95
CA ALA A 388 16.07 13.88 28.23
C ALA A 388 15.63 14.64 26.96
N GLU A 389 16.36 14.49 25.86
CA GLU A 389 16.01 15.09 24.56
C GLU A 389 14.69 14.54 24.01
N LEU A 390 14.49 13.22 24.07
CA LEU A 390 13.24 12.58 23.64
C LEU A 390 12.06 12.95 24.53
N ALA A 391 12.27 13.11 25.84
CA ALA A 391 11.25 13.60 26.76
C ALA A 391 10.84 15.05 26.42
N GLN A 392 11.80 15.91 26.08
CA GLN A 392 11.52 17.28 25.66
C GLN A 392 10.74 17.32 24.34
N ARG A 393 11.10 16.49 23.36
CA ARG A 393 10.35 16.36 22.09
C ARG A 393 8.95 15.79 22.30
N ALA A 394 8.80 14.81 23.19
CA ALA A 394 7.49 14.27 23.55
C ALA A 394 6.60 15.33 24.19
N ALA A 395 7.15 16.19 25.07
CA ALA A 395 6.42 17.31 25.66
C ALA A 395 5.98 18.33 24.59
N GLN A 396 6.86 18.66 23.63
CA GLN A 396 6.53 19.57 22.53
C GLN A 396 5.46 18.98 21.59
N ALA A 397 5.54 17.68 21.28
CA ALA A 397 4.52 17.01 20.48
C ALA A 397 3.15 16.95 21.17
N ARG A 398 3.12 16.82 22.51
CA ARG A 398 1.86 16.92 23.28
C ARG A 398 1.23 18.30 23.17
N LEU A 399 2.03 19.38 23.29
CA LEU A 399 1.54 20.75 23.10
C LEU A 399 0.95 20.95 21.69
N HIS A 400 1.62 20.45 20.65
CA HIS A 400 1.07 20.48 19.29
C HIS A 400 -0.20 19.65 19.12
N ALA A 401 -0.31 18.50 19.81
CA ALA A 401 -1.53 17.71 19.80
C ALA A 401 -2.70 18.44 20.49
N GLU A 402 -2.43 19.15 21.59
CA GLU A 402 -3.40 20.00 22.28
C GLU A 402 -3.86 21.19 21.42
N GLU A 403 -2.92 21.88 20.75
CA GLU A 403 -3.21 22.94 19.78
C GLU A 403 -4.11 22.42 18.64
N ALA A 404 -3.74 21.30 18.02
CA ALA A 404 -4.51 20.69 16.94
C ALA A 404 -5.89 20.21 17.41
N ALA A 405 -6.02 19.72 18.64
CA ALA A 405 -7.31 19.40 19.24
C ALA A 405 -8.17 20.66 19.47
N GLY A 406 -7.55 21.77 19.86
CA GLY A 406 -8.19 23.09 19.96
C GLY A 406 -8.70 23.60 18.60
N GLU A 407 -7.90 23.45 17.54
CA GLU A 407 -8.29 23.78 16.17
C GLU A 407 -9.44 22.91 15.67
N ARG A 408 -9.41 21.61 15.96
CA ARG A 408 -10.53 20.68 15.67
C ARG A 408 -11.82 21.15 16.33
N GLU A 409 -11.76 21.52 17.61
CA GLU A 409 -12.93 22.00 18.36
C GLU A 409 -13.42 23.37 17.85
N ALA A 410 -12.51 24.27 17.48
CA ALA A 410 -12.86 25.54 16.87
C ALA A 410 -13.51 25.36 15.49
N ALA A 411 -13.01 24.42 14.68
CA ALA A 411 -13.59 24.07 13.39
C ALA A 411 -14.97 23.40 13.56
N ARG A 412 -15.14 22.55 14.59
CA ARG A 412 -16.45 21.98 14.95
C ARG A 412 -17.46 23.07 15.31
N ARG A 413 -17.10 24.00 16.20
CA ARG A 413 -17.95 25.15 16.61
C ARG A 413 -18.26 26.12 15.47
N ARG A 414 -17.38 26.23 14.47
CA ARG A 414 -17.68 27.00 13.24
C ARG A 414 -18.67 26.27 12.35
N LEU A 415 -18.54 24.95 12.20
CA LEU A 415 -19.50 24.14 11.45
C LEU A 415 -20.88 24.13 12.12
N GLU A 416 -20.93 23.96 13.44
CA GLU A 416 -22.17 24.07 14.25
C GLU A 416 -22.91 25.38 14.03
N ARG A 417 -22.20 26.51 13.87
CA ARG A 417 -22.82 27.81 13.62
C ARG A 417 -23.21 28.07 12.17
N SER A 418 -22.55 27.42 11.21
CA SER A 418 -22.72 27.73 9.77
C SER A 418 -23.55 26.71 9.01
N ALA A 419 -23.61 25.47 9.48
CA ALA A 419 -24.35 24.38 8.86
C ALA A 419 -24.60 23.23 9.87
N PRO A 420 -25.50 23.43 10.85
CA PRO A 420 -25.79 22.44 11.88
C PRO A 420 -26.29 21.10 11.30
N ASP A 421 -27.00 21.14 10.17
CA ASP A 421 -27.57 19.96 9.50
C ASP A 421 -26.50 19.02 8.89
N LEU A 422 -25.26 19.49 8.73
CA LEU A 422 -24.12 18.69 8.25
C LEU A 422 -23.38 17.98 9.38
N LEU A 423 -23.79 18.19 10.64
CA LEU A 423 -23.31 17.40 11.74
C LEU A 423 -24.07 16.08 11.74
N PRO A 424 -23.39 14.93 11.84
CA PRO A 424 -24.09 13.68 12.07
C PRO A 424 -24.93 13.87 13.34
N SER A 425 -26.24 13.61 13.23
CA SER A 425 -27.14 13.58 14.38
C SER A 425 -26.48 12.68 15.42
N ARG A 426 -26.27 13.23 16.61
CA ARG A 426 -25.88 12.46 17.78
C ARG A 426 -27.02 11.48 18.03
N THR A 427 -26.97 10.32 17.40
CA THR A 427 -27.60 9.14 17.98
C THR A 427 -26.74 8.81 19.19
N ASP A 428 -27.36 9.01 20.35
CA ASP A 428 -26.76 8.85 21.66
C ASP A 428 -26.13 7.47 21.85
N ALA A 429 -25.03 7.51 22.62
CA ALA A 429 -24.42 6.49 23.48
C ALA A 429 -24.73 5.00 23.24
#